data_AF-A0A952K6H1-F1
#
_entry.id   AF-A0A952K6H1-F1
#
_cell.length_a   1.000
_cell.length_b   1.000
_cell.length_c   1.000
_cell.angle_alpha   90.00
_cell.angle_beta   90.00
_cell.angle_gamma   90.00
#
_symmetry.space_group_name_H-M   'P 1'
#
loop_
_entity.id
_entity.type
_entity.pdbx_description
1 polymer ?
#
loop_
_entity_poly.entity_id
_entity_poly.type
_entity_poly.pdbx_seq_one_letter_code
_entity_poly.pdbx_strand_id
1 'polypeptide(L)'
;TLLLSQGVPMIVHGDELGRTQQGNNNVYCQDNELSWIDWAQADTDLIEFTRAVSALRTAHPVFRRRRYFSGKPVGRRGDGGQPDIAWFAPDGSQMTEDDWESSFAKSIAVYLNGLGIPDLDVRGQRVTDDSFVLCFNAHYEPIEFSLPPKEFGPAWVPVIYTADTTTAGEAKPLTAGATVAVDARAVLVLQASQ
;
A
#
# COMPACT_ATOMS: atom_id res chain seq x y z
N THR A 1 -0.67 6.29 3.41
CA THR A 1 -1.60 5.22 3.00
C THR A 1 -2.57 5.63 1.90
N LEU A 2 -3.03 6.88 1.84
CA LEU A 2 -4.02 7.40 0.87
C LEU A 2 -3.91 6.87 -0.57
N LEU A 3 -2.72 6.97 -1.20
CA LEU A 3 -2.52 6.58 -2.60
C LEU A 3 -2.54 5.05 -2.83
N LEU A 4 -2.50 4.24 -1.77
CA LEU A 4 -2.59 2.78 -1.83
C LEU A 4 -4.01 2.27 -1.51
N SER A 5 -4.90 3.14 -1.03
CA SER A 5 -6.29 2.79 -0.72
C SER A 5 -7.15 2.70 -1.99
N GLN A 6 -8.24 1.95 -1.91
CA GLN A 6 -9.25 1.95 -2.97
C GLN A 6 -10.04 3.27 -2.98
N GLY A 7 -10.52 3.67 -4.16
CA GLY A 7 -11.28 4.92 -4.35
C GLY A 7 -10.53 5.97 -5.18
N VAL A 8 -10.93 7.23 -5.03
CA VAL A 8 -10.31 8.36 -5.73
C VAL A 8 -9.56 9.22 -4.70
N PRO A 9 -8.22 9.16 -4.65
CA PRO A 9 -7.45 9.96 -3.71
C PRO A 9 -7.41 11.43 -4.14
N MET A 10 -7.30 12.33 -3.18
CA MET A 10 -7.09 13.76 -3.38
C MET A 10 -5.89 14.19 -2.55
N ILE A 11 -4.91 14.81 -3.18
CA ILE A 11 -3.74 15.40 -2.51
C ILE A 11 -4.03 16.88 -2.31
N VAL A 12 -3.74 17.41 -1.12
CA VAL A 12 -3.83 18.85 -0.86
C VAL A 12 -2.59 19.51 -1.48
N HIS A 13 -2.81 20.57 -2.27
CA HIS A 13 -1.72 21.27 -2.95
C HIS A 13 -0.60 21.69 -1.97
N GLY A 14 0.62 21.26 -2.27
CA GLY A 14 1.81 21.56 -1.48
C GLY A 14 2.17 20.48 -0.46
N ASP A 15 1.31 19.50 -0.18
CA ASP A 15 1.68 18.38 0.70
C ASP A 15 2.86 17.59 0.11
N GLU A 16 2.95 17.49 -1.22
CA GLU A 16 4.01 16.79 -1.94
C GLU A 16 5.40 17.40 -1.77
N LEU A 17 5.48 18.66 -1.33
CA LEU A 17 6.72 19.43 -1.16
C LEU A 17 6.97 19.86 0.29
N GLY A 18 6.14 19.39 1.23
CA GLY A 18 6.30 19.69 2.65
C GLY A 18 5.73 21.05 3.08
N ARG A 19 4.71 21.56 2.39
CA ARG A 19 4.09 22.86 2.72
C ARG A 19 3.62 22.89 4.18
N THR A 20 3.92 23.99 4.85
CA THR A 20 3.53 24.22 6.24
C THR A 20 2.74 25.52 6.39
N GLN A 21 1.70 25.47 7.22
CA GLN A 21 0.95 26.64 7.70
C GLN A 21 1.30 26.94 9.17
N GLN A 22 2.47 26.48 9.64
CA GLN A 22 2.97 26.63 11.02
C GLN A 22 1.96 26.21 12.10
N GLY A 23 1.16 25.18 11.82
CA GLY A 23 0.12 24.67 12.72
C GLY A 23 -1.21 25.43 12.66
N ASN A 24 -1.33 26.49 11.85
CA ASN A 24 -2.62 27.12 11.58
C ASN A 24 -3.44 26.22 10.64
N ASN A 25 -4.56 25.69 11.12
CA ASN A 25 -5.47 24.85 10.33
C ASN A 25 -6.58 25.63 9.62
N ASN A 26 -6.54 26.98 9.65
CA ASN A 26 -7.59 27.84 9.10
C ASN A 26 -7.02 29.16 8.51
N VAL A 27 -6.22 29.06 7.44
CA VAL A 27 -5.57 30.20 6.77
C VAL A 27 -6.47 30.99 5.80
N TYR A 28 -7.79 30.94 5.97
CA TYR A 28 -8.75 31.47 4.98
C TYR A 28 -8.61 32.98 4.68
N CYS A 29 -8.11 33.78 5.62
CA CYS A 29 -7.91 35.22 5.49
C CYS A 29 -6.45 35.64 5.35
N GLN A 30 -5.55 34.69 5.10
CA GLN A 30 -4.10 34.91 5.05
C GLN A 30 -3.65 34.96 3.59
N ASP A 31 -3.42 36.18 3.08
CA ASP A 31 -2.74 36.39 1.80
C ASP A 31 -1.29 36.82 2.06
N ASN A 32 -0.46 35.85 2.46
CA ASN A 32 0.94 36.03 2.83
C ASN A 32 1.68 34.69 2.78
N GLU A 33 2.94 34.69 3.20
CA GLU A 33 3.84 33.52 3.20
C GLU A 33 3.30 32.31 3.96
N LEU A 34 2.31 32.47 4.86
CA LEU A 34 1.66 31.36 5.53
C LEU A 34 0.77 30.52 4.58
N SER A 35 0.21 31.13 3.53
CA SER A 35 -0.65 30.46 2.57
C SER A 35 0.01 30.21 1.23
N TRP A 36 1.05 30.96 0.87
CA TRP A 36 1.77 30.79 -0.40
C TRP A 36 2.58 29.48 -0.45
N ILE A 37 3.01 29.09 -1.65
CA ILE A 37 3.94 27.97 -1.86
C ILE A 37 5.37 28.49 -1.78
N ASP A 38 6.16 27.96 -0.85
CA ASP A 38 7.59 28.23 -0.75
C ASP A 38 8.37 27.22 -1.60
N TRP A 39 8.63 27.59 -2.86
CA TRP A 39 9.42 26.76 -3.78
C TRP A 39 10.90 26.69 -3.40
N ALA A 40 11.41 27.65 -2.62
CA ALA A 40 12.82 27.67 -2.24
C ALA A 40 13.14 26.62 -1.16
N GLN A 41 12.13 26.18 -0.41
CA GLN A 41 12.25 25.15 0.63
C GLN A 41 11.44 23.89 0.30
N ALA A 42 11.15 23.65 -0.98
CA ALA A 42 10.49 22.43 -1.41
C ALA A 42 11.32 21.19 -1.05
N ASP A 43 10.70 20.23 -0.36
CA ASP A 43 11.30 18.93 -0.06
C ASP A 43 11.32 18.07 -1.34
N THR A 44 12.49 17.98 -1.97
CA THR A 44 12.65 17.21 -3.22
C THR A 44 12.49 15.72 -3.01
N ASP A 45 12.87 15.20 -1.85
CA ASP A 45 12.77 13.76 -1.56
C ASP A 45 11.30 13.37 -1.39
N LEU A 46 10.50 14.22 -0.73
CA LEU A 46 9.06 14.04 -0.62
C LEU A 46 8.34 14.15 -1.97
N ILE A 47 8.80 15.03 -2.86
CA ILE A 47 8.29 15.13 -4.24
C ILE A 47 8.56 13.82 -4.98
N GLU A 48 9.80 13.31 -4.94
CA GLU A 48 10.15 12.05 -5.61
C GLU A 48 9.41 10.85 -5.01
N PHE A 49 9.25 10.80 -3.69
CA PHE A 49 8.45 9.79 -3.03
C PHE A 49 6.98 9.85 -3.48
N THR A 50 6.37 11.04 -3.48
CA THR A 50 4.98 11.24 -3.90
C THR A 50 4.79 10.85 -5.37
N ARG A 51 5.77 11.18 -6.23
CA ARG A 51 5.81 10.75 -7.63
C ARG A 51 5.88 9.24 -7.75
N ALA A 52 6.76 8.57 -7.00
CA ALA A 52 6.92 7.11 -7.02
C ALA A 52 5.63 6.39 -6.62
N VAL A 53 4.98 6.80 -5.52
CA VAL A 53 3.72 6.19 -5.07
C VAL A 53 2.57 6.47 -6.05
N SER A 54 2.53 7.67 -6.64
CA SER A 54 1.53 8.03 -7.66
C SER A 54 1.73 7.23 -8.95
N ALA A 55 2.99 7.01 -9.37
CA ALA A 55 3.33 6.18 -10.50
C ALA A 55 2.94 4.72 -10.27
N LEU A 56 3.23 4.17 -9.08
CA LEU A 56 2.82 2.83 -8.68
C LEU A 56 1.29 2.67 -8.79
N ARG A 57 0.52 3.59 -8.18
CA ARG A 57 -0.95 3.58 -8.29
C ARG A 57 -1.43 3.62 -9.74
N THR A 58 -0.77 4.43 -10.57
CA THR A 58 -1.13 4.62 -11.99
C THR A 58 -0.79 3.42 -12.85
N ALA A 59 0.29 2.70 -12.52
CA ALA A 59 0.70 1.50 -13.23
C ALA A 59 -0.18 0.29 -12.90
N HIS A 60 -0.70 0.22 -11.67
CA HIS A 60 -1.33 -0.99 -11.13
C HIS A 60 -2.85 -0.84 -10.91
N PRO A 61 -3.70 -1.41 -11.79
CA PRO A 61 -5.15 -1.43 -11.63
C PRO A 61 -5.67 -1.99 -10.30
N VAL A 62 -4.91 -2.84 -9.59
CA VAL A 62 -5.30 -3.41 -8.30
C VAL A 62 -5.58 -2.33 -7.24
N PHE A 63 -4.95 -1.16 -7.34
CA PHE A 63 -5.19 0.00 -6.45
C PHE A 63 -6.33 0.93 -6.91
N ARG A 64 -6.89 0.70 -8.11
CA ARG A 64 -7.88 1.57 -8.77
C ARG A 64 -9.09 0.79 -9.26
N ARG A 65 -9.52 -0.21 -8.48
CA ARG A 65 -10.67 -1.06 -8.84
C ARG A 65 -11.95 -0.24 -8.89
N ARG A 66 -12.86 -0.57 -9.81
CA ARG A 66 -14.21 0.01 -9.89
C ARG A 66 -15.19 -0.69 -8.96
N ARG A 67 -14.86 -1.89 -8.51
CA ARG A 67 -15.67 -2.75 -7.65
C ARG A 67 -14.91 -3.14 -6.40
N TYR A 68 -15.64 -3.27 -5.29
CA TYR A 68 -15.11 -3.75 -4.02
C TYR A 68 -14.44 -5.13 -4.14
N PHE A 69 -13.55 -5.41 -3.21
CA PHE A 69 -13.08 -6.77 -2.99
C PHE A 69 -14.18 -7.64 -2.41
N SER A 70 -14.17 -8.92 -2.76
CA SER A 70 -15.19 -9.88 -2.33
C SER A 70 -14.71 -10.81 -1.21
N GLY A 71 -13.39 -10.93 -1.02
CA GLY A 71 -12.77 -11.91 -0.13
C GLY A 71 -12.91 -13.36 -0.61
N LYS A 72 -13.39 -13.57 -1.85
CA LYS A 72 -13.70 -14.90 -2.39
C LYS A 72 -12.59 -15.39 -3.31
N PRO A 73 -12.34 -16.72 -3.36
CA PRO A 73 -11.43 -17.35 -4.31
C PRO A 73 -11.60 -16.84 -5.75
N VAL A 74 -10.47 -16.45 -6.36
CA VAL A 74 -10.38 -16.00 -7.73
C VAL A 74 -10.14 -17.22 -8.62
N GLY A 75 -11.11 -17.55 -9.49
CA GLY A 75 -11.05 -18.72 -10.37
C GLY A 75 -12.44 -19.25 -10.69
N ARG A 76 -12.54 -20.37 -11.42
CA ARG A 76 -13.82 -21.06 -11.58
C ARG A 76 -14.23 -21.68 -10.24
N ARG A 77 -15.54 -21.75 -9.97
CA ARG A 77 -16.10 -22.42 -8.79
C ARG A 77 -15.46 -23.79 -8.61
N GLY A 78 -14.74 -24.00 -7.50
CA GLY A 78 -14.16 -25.29 -7.10
C GLY A 78 -12.64 -25.41 -7.15
N ASP A 79 -11.91 -24.39 -7.62
CA ASP A 79 -10.48 -24.54 -7.96
C ASP A 79 -9.48 -24.14 -6.86
N GLY A 80 -9.91 -23.98 -5.61
CA GLY A 80 -9.01 -23.66 -4.49
C GLY A 80 -8.15 -22.39 -4.66
N GLY A 81 -8.54 -21.49 -5.57
CA GLY A 81 -7.77 -20.29 -5.91
C GLY A 81 -7.70 -19.27 -4.78
N GLN A 82 -6.66 -18.44 -4.78
CA GLN A 82 -6.49 -17.39 -3.77
C GLN A 82 -7.60 -16.34 -3.83
N PRO A 83 -8.02 -15.77 -2.69
CA PRO A 83 -9.03 -14.73 -2.67
C PRO A 83 -8.54 -13.45 -3.36
N ASP A 84 -9.47 -12.56 -3.72
CA ASP A 84 -9.09 -11.27 -4.31
C ASP A 84 -8.44 -10.31 -3.31
N ILE A 85 -8.67 -10.55 -2.02
CA ILE A 85 -8.01 -9.90 -0.87
C ILE A 85 -7.84 -10.91 0.27
N ALA A 86 -6.74 -10.85 1.00
CA ALA A 86 -6.57 -11.56 2.27
C ALA A 86 -5.89 -10.65 3.30
N TRP A 87 -6.21 -10.86 4.57
CA TRP A 87 -5.67 -10.08 5.69
C TRP A 87 -4.90 -11.00 6.61
N PHE A 88 -3.75 -10.54 7.07
CA PHE A 88 -2.84 -11.32 7.90
C PHE A 88 -2.46 -10.53 9.15
N ALA A 89 -2.39 -11.24 10.27
CA ALA A 89 -1.72 -10.74 11.46
C ALA A 89 -0.19 -10.70 11.23
N PRO A 90 0.58 -9.97 12.05
CA PRO A 90 2.03 -9.91 11.92
C PRO A 90 2.72 -11.28 11.97
N ASP A 91 2.16 -12.27 12.67
CA ASP A 91 2.70 -13.63 12.72
C ASP A 91 2.52 -14.43 11.42
N GLY A 92 1.79 -13.89 10.43
CA GLY A 92 1.50 -14.52 9.14
C GLY A 92 0.24 -15.38 9.14
N SER A 93 -0.48 -15.48 10.25
CA SER A 93 -1.79 -16.11 10.30
C SER A 93 -2.82 -15.26 9.56
N GLN A 94 -3.70 -15.91 8.80
CA GLN A 94 -4.80 -15.20 8.14
C GLN A 94 -5.84 -14.80 9.20
N MET A 95 -6.21 -13.52 9.21
CA MET A 95 -7.14 -12.98 10.20
C MET A 95 -8.53 -13.60 10.04
N THR A 96 -9.08 -14.03 11.17
CA THR A 96 -10.45 -14.49 11.34
C THR A 96 -11.37 -13.33 11.74
N GLU A 97 -12.68 -13.56 11.78
CA GLU A 97 -13.66 -12.55 12.23
C GLU A 97 -13.39 -12.08 13.67
N ASP A 98 -13.00 -13.00 14.56
CA ASP A 98 -12.71 -12.70 15.97
C ASP A 98 -11.46 -11.80 16.12
N ASP A 99 -10.48 -11.94 15.23
CA ASP A 99 -9.25 -11.13 15.28
C ASP A 99 -9.54 -9.64 15.01
N TRP A 100 -10.57 -9.34 14.21
CA TRP A 100 -11.02 -7.96 13.92
C TRP A 100 -11.66 -7.27 15.11
N GLU A 101 -12.32 -8.03 15.98
CA GLU A 101 -12.97 -7.51 17.19
C GLU A 101 -11.98 -7.32 18.35
N SER A 102 -10.78 -7.87 18.24
CA SER A 102 -9.71 -7.61 19.21
C SER A 102 -9.16 -6.18 19.05
N SER A 103 -9.19 -5.37 20.12
CA SER A 103 -8.86 -3.93 20.08
C SER A 103 -7.38 -3.59 19.82
N PHE A 104 -6.55 -4.58 19.45
CA PHE A 104 -5.09 -4.47 19.46
C PHE A 104 -4.40 -4.65 18.11
N ALA A 105 -5.13 -4.65 17.00
CA ALA A 105 -4.51 -4.69 15.67
C ALA A 105 -3.97 -3.29 15.25
N LYS A 106 -2.93 -2.79 15.92
CA LYS A 106 -2.17 -1.61 15.47
C LYS A 106 -1.35 -1.89 14.21
N SER A 107 -1.19 -3.15 13.85
CA SER A 107 -0.36 -3.58 12.73
C SER A 107 -0.97 -4.78 12.04
N ILE A 108 -1.08 -4.70 10.72
CA ILE A 108 -1.75 -5.69 9.87
C ILE A 108 -1.02 -5.78 8.52
N ALA A 109 -1.09 -6.94 7.88
CA ALA A 109 -0.70 -7.08 6.48
C ALA A 109 -1.92 -7.39 5.62
N VAL A 110 -1.94 -6.86 4.40
CA VAL A 110 -2.99 -7.13 3.41
C VAL A 110 -2.38 -7.61 2.12
N TYR A 111 -2.91 -8.71 1.60
CA TYR A 111 -2.62 -9.21 0.27
C TYR A 111 -3.69 -8.75 -0.70
N LEU A 112 -3.27 -8.21 -1.84
CA LEU A 112 -4.13 -7.82 -2.95
C LEU A 112 -3.80 -8.69 -4.16
N ASN A 113 -4.79 -9.42 -4.67
CA ASN A 113 -4.59 -10.33 -5.79
C ASN A 113 -4.81 -9.60 -7.12
N GLY A 114 -3.76 -9.44 -7.92
CA GLY A 114 -3.83 -8.79 -9.23
C GLY A 114 -4.62 -9.59 -10.28
N LEU A 115 -4.77 -10.90 -10.09
CA LEU A 115 -5.68 -11.73 -10.89
C LEU A 115 -7.14 -11.58 -10.43
N GLY A 116 -7.38 -11.05 -9.24
CA GLY A 116 -8.71 -10.92 -8.63
C GLY A 116 -9.51 -9.71 -9.08
N ILE A 117 -9.13 -9.05 -10.18
CA ILE A 117 -9.81 -7.85 -10.67
C ILE A 117 -11.01 -8.27 -11.55
N PRO A 118 -12.25 -7.95 -11.14
CA PRO A 118 -13.47 -8.35 -11.88
C PRO A 118 -13.78 -7.42 -13.06
N ASP A 119 -12.99 -6.35 -13.24
CA ASP A 119 -13.22 -5.32 -14.23
C ASP A 119 -12.77 -5.78 -15.63
N LEU A 120 -13.50 -5.30 -16.63
CA LEU A 120 -13.10 -5.42 -18.03
C LEU A 120 -12.56 -4.08 -18.51
N ASP A 121 -11.58 -4.13 -19.41
CA ASP A 121 -11.09 -2.93 -20.08
C ASP A 121 -12.11 -2.39 -21.10
N VAL A 122 -11.76 -1.29 -21.77
CA VAL A 122 -12.63 -0.66 -22.78
C VAL A 122 -12.94 -1.56 -23.98
N ARG A 123 -12.19 -2.65 -24.16
CA ARG A 123 -12.36 -3.65 -25.21
C ARG A 123 -13.07 -4.93 -24.72
N GLY A 124 -13.49 -4.97 -23.45
CA GLY A 124 -14.13 -6.15 -22.86
C GLY A 124 -13.14 -7.25 -22.44
N GLN A 125 -11.83 -6.98 -22.41
CA GLN A 125 -10.81 -7.92 -21.99
C GLN A 125 -10.65 -7.89 -20.46
N ARG A 126 -10.32 -9.04 -19.86
CA ARG A 126 -10.07 -9.13 -18.41
C ARG A 126 -8.88 -8.26 -18.03
N VAL A 127 -9.06 -7.40 -17.04
CA VAL A 127 -7.96 -6.67 -16.42
C VAL A 127 -7.24 -7.61 -15.45
N THR A 128 -5.92 -7.71 -15.60
CA THR A 128 -5.03 -8.41 -14.66
C THR A 128 -3.90 -7.47 -14.27
N ASP A 129 -3.29 -7.77 -13.13
CA ASP A 129 -2.19 -7.00 -12.55
C ASP A 129 -1.28 -7.95 -11.77
N ASP A 130 -0.19 -7.40 -11.25
CA ASP A 130 0.62 -8.08 -10.24
C ASP A 130 -0.09 -8.12 -8.88
N SER A 131 0.32 -9.05 -8.03
CA SER A 131 -0.19 -9.16 -6.66
C SER A 131 0.73 -8.44 -5.69
N PHE A 132 0.16 -7.90 -4.62
CA PHE A 132 0.88 -7.07 -3.65
C PHE A 132 0.63 -7.54 -2.22
N VAL A 133 1.62 -7.32 -1.36
CA VAL A 133 1.47 -7.39 0.10
C VAL A 133 1.84 -6.04 0.68
N LEU A 134 0.94 -5.47 1.49
CA LEU A 134 1.17 -4.22 2.19
C LEU A 134 1.20 -4.51 3.69
N CYS A 135 2.33 -4.25 4.34
CA CYS A 135 2.48 -4.34 5.78
C CYS A 135 2.36 -2.95 6.38
N PHE A 136 1.36 -2.75 7.25
CA PHE A 136 1.15 -1.51 7.98
C PHE A 136 1.60 -1.71 9.42
N ASN A 137 2.64 -1.00 9.85
CA ASN A 137 3.03 -0.94 11.24
C ASN A 137 2.63 0.42 11.84
N ALA A 138 1.47 0.50 12.48
CA ALA A 138 1.12 1.69 13.25
C ALA A 138 1.57 1.58 14.72
N HIS A 139 2.37 0.57 15.10
CA HIS A 139 2.98 0.51 16.42
C HIS A 139 4.19 1.47 16.54
N TYR A 140 4.56 1.82 17.77
CA TYR A 140 5.68 2.72 18.06
C TYR A 140 7.04 2.00 18.12
N GLU A 141 7.05 0.68 17.95
CA GLU A 141 8.25 -0.15 17.86
C GLU A 141 8.24 -0.90 16.53
N PRO A 142 9.40 -1.33 16.02
CA PRO A 142 9.48 -2.25 14.91
C PRO A 142 8.70 -3.55 15.20
N ILE A 143 8.03 -4.07 14.18
CA ILE A 143 7.29 -5.34 14.26
C ILE A 143 7.77 -6.27 13.15
N GLU A 144 7.97 -7.53 13.53
CA GLU A 144 8.26 -8.61 12.58
C GLU A 144 6.97 -9.08 11.90
N PHE A 145 6.98 -9.07 10.58
CA PHE A 145 5.91 -9.59 9.74
C PHE A 145 6.37 -10.87 9.06
N SER A 146 5.64 -11.96 9.25
CA SER A 146 5.77 -13.17 8.44
C SER A 146 5.00 -12.99 7.13
N LEU A 147 5.70 -13.08 6.01
CA LEU A 147 5.09 -12.94 4.69
C LEU A 147 4.17 -14.12 4.36
N PRO A 148 3.14 -13.91 3.53
CA PRO A 148 2.23 -14.98 3.14
C PRO A 148 2.94 -16.20 2.55
N PRO A 149 2.37 -17.41 2.69
CA PRO A 149 2.95 -18.62 2.14
C PRO A 149 3.00 -18.58 0.60
N LYS A 150 3.78 -19.48 0.01
CA LYS A 150 4.07 -19.55 -1.44
C LYS A 150 2.84 -19.59 -2.34
N GLU A 151 1.69 -19.95 -1.79
CA GLU A 151 0.41 -20.01 -2.48
C GLU A 151 -0.11 -18.62 -2.90
N PHE A 152 0.34 -17.56 -2.22
CA PHE A 152 0.00 -16.16 -2.52
C PHE A 152 1.00 -15.48 -3.47
N GLY A 153 2.23 -16.00 -3.54
CA GLY A 153 3.32 -15.54 -4.39
C GLY A 153 4.63 -16.22 -3.99
N PRO A 154 5.53 -16.58 -4.94
CA PRO A 154 6.76 -17.32 -4.62
C PRO A 154 7.82 -16.45 -3.93
N ALA A 155 7.89 -15.17 -4.31
CA ALA A 155 8.78 -14.17 -3.72
C ALA A 155 8.20 -12.76 -3.87
N TRP A 156 8.75 -11.85 -3.08
CA TRP A 156 8.22 -10.51 -2.82
C TRP A 156 9.33 -9.48 -2.93
N VAL A 157 9.18 -8.53 -3.85
CA VAL A 157 10.13 -7.44 -4.06
C VAL A 157 9.62 -6.18 -3.37
N PRO A 158 10.39 -5.56 -2.46
CA PRO A 158 10.04 -4.26 -1.92
C PRO A 158 9.95 -3.21 -3.02
N VAL A 159 8.83 -2.48 -3.07
CA VAL A 159 8.59 -1.40 -4.04
C VAL A 159 8.38 -0.04 -3.40
N ILE A 160 7.88 0.00 -2.15
CA ILE A 160 7.80 1.21 -1.33
C ILE A 160 8.13 0.85 0.11
N TYR A 161 8.99 1.61 0.76
CA TYR A 161 9.18 1.55 2.20
C TYR A 161 9.23 2.96 2.78
N THR A 162 8.42 3.26 3.79
CA THR A 162 8.34 4.65 4.30
C THR A 162 9.42 4.99 5.33
N ALA A 163 10.10 3.99 5.90
CA ALA A 163 11.21 4.21 6.83
C ALA A 163 12.55 4.36 6.11
N ASP A 164 12.64 3.86 4.87
CA ASP A 164 13.79 4.02 4.01
C ASP A 164 13.31 4.35 2.59
N THR A 165 13.46 5.63 2.21
CA THR A 165 13.07 6.12 0.88
C THR A 165 14.14 5.85 -0.18
N THR A 166 15.27 5.22 0.18
CA THR A 166 16.32 4.87 -0.77
C THR A 166 15.80 3.80 -1.73
N THR A 167 16.08 4.03 -3.01
CA THR A 167 15.46 3.41 -4.20
C THR A 167 15.13 1.91 -4.05
N ALA A 168 13.84 1.57 -4.01
CA ALA A 168 13.33 0.20 -3.92
C ALA A 168 13.77 -0.74 -5.08
N GLY A 169 14.39 -0.20 -6.12
CA GLY A 169 14.85 -0.94 -7.30
C GLY A 169 16.06 -1.87 -7.08
N GLU A 170 16.78 -1.76 -5.96
CA GLU A 170 17.93 -2.63 -5.63
C GLU A 170 17.62 -3.64 -4.50
N ALA A 171 16.38 -3.66 -4.01
CA ALA A 171 16.02 -4.53 -2.90
C ALA A 171 16.00 -6.00 -3.32
N LYS A 172 16.68 -6.85 -2.54
CA LYS A 172 16.68 -8.30 -2.78
C LYS A 172 15.27 -8.87 -2.58
N PRO A 173 14.79 -9.75 -3.47
CA PRO A 173 13.51 -10.43 -3.28
C PRO A 173 13.50 -11.22 -1.97
N LEU A 174 12.41 -11.10 -1.23
CA LEU A 174 12.11 -11.86 -0.02
C LEU A 174 11.33 -13.12 -0.41
N THR A 175 11.71 -14.28 0.11
CA THR A 175 10.99 -15.53 -0.19
C THR A 175 9.65 -15.57 0.51
N ALA A 176 8.69 -16.32 -0.03
CA ALA A 176 7.43 -16.59 0.67
C ALA A 176 7.66 -17.17 2.07
N GLY A 177 6.85 -16.77 3.05
CA GLY A 177 7.02 -17.18 4.45
C GLY A 177 8.24 -16.58 5.17
N ALA A 178 9.07 -15.75 4.51
CA ALA A 178 10.14 -15.05 5.19
C ALA A 178 9.59 -14.03 6.20
N THR A 179 10.38 -13.74 7.23
CA THR A 179 10.07 -12.68 8.19
C THR A 179 10.80 -11.40 7.79
N VAL A 180 10.10 -10.27 7.85
CA VAL A 180 10.65 -8.94 7.60
C VAL A 180 10.31 -8.00 8.77
N ALA A 181 11.31 -7.29 9.29
CA ALA A 181 11.09 -6.26 10.28
C ALA A 181 10.60 -4.98 9.59
N VAL A 182 9.46 -4.46 10.02
CA VAL A 182 8.91 -3.18 9.57
C VAL A 182 9.04 -2.19 10.71
N ASP A 183 9.75 -1.09 10.46
CA ASP A 183 10.04 -0.04 11.44
C ASP A 183 8.78 0.55 12.07
N ALA A 184 8.97 1.20 13.22
CA ALA A 184 7.91 1.91 13.92
C ALA A 184 7.24 2.93 12.99
N ARG A 185 5.90 2.96 12.99
CA ARG A 185 5.09 3.89 12.19
C ARG A 185 5.38 3.83 10.68
N ALA A 186 5.82 2.68 10.17
CA ALA A 186 6.18 2.50 8.78
C ALA A 186 5.18 1.65 7.98
N VAL A 187 5.23 1.80 6.66
CA VAL A 187 4.50 0.97 5.69
C VAL A 187 5.49 0.40 4.70
N LEU A 188 5.43 -0.92 4.51
CA LEU A 188 6.18 -1.66 3.51
C LEU A 188 5.21 -2.19 2.45
N VAL A 189 5.50 -1.94 1.18
CA VAL A 189 4.76 -2.47 0.04
C VAL A 189 5.67 -3.40 -0.74
N LEU A 190 5.18 -4.61 -0.98
CA LEU A 190 5.86 -5.68 -1.69
C LEU A 190 5.05 -6.05 -2.93
N GLN A 191 5.73 -6.23 -4.06
CA GLN A 191 5.17 -6.75 -5.30
C GLN A 191 5.59 -8.21 -5.47
N ALA A 192 4.68 -9.08 -5.89
CA ALA A 192 5.02 -10.47 -6.20
C ALA A 192 5.99 -10.52 -7.38
N SER A 193 7.11 -11.25 -7.25
CA SER A 193 7.95 -11.58 -8.40
C SER A 193 7.38 -12.79 -9.14
N GLN A 194 7.54 -12.81 -10.46
CA GLN A 194 7.24 -13.98 -11.28
C GLN A 194 8.24 -15.11 -11.08
#